data_AF-A0A1Q9PXW4-F1
#
_entry.id   AF-A0A1Q9PXW4-F1
#
_cell.length_a   1.000
_cell.length_b   1.000
_cell.length_c   1.000
_cell.angle_alpha   90.00
_cell.angle_beta   90.00
_cell.angle_gamma   90.00
#
_symmetry.space_group_name_H-M   'P 1'
#
loop_
_entity.id
_entity.type
_entity.pdbx_description
1 polymer ?
#
loop_
_entity_poly.entity_id
_entity_poly.type
_entity_poly.pdbx_seq_one_letter_code
_entity_poly.pdbx_strand_id
1 'polypeptide(L)' 'MNKVEKVKVFSELFELVNYYYENRDQPVHAGFNFSEKVEECCELLGLDVKEFLKEFKINKELS' A
#
# COMPACT_ATOMS: atom_id res chain seq x y z
N MET A 1 8.44 15.02 -8.03
CA MET A 1 8.11 13.84 -8.86
C MET A 1 7.37 14.27 -10.13
N ASN A 2 7.83 13.84 -11.29
CA ASN A 2 7.21 14.14 -12.59
C ASN A 2 5.99 13.21 -12.84
N LYS A 3 5.25 13.45 -13.93
CA LYS A 3 4.02 12.70 -14.23
C LYS A 3 4.28 11.20 -14.46
N VAL A 4 5.39 10.84 -15.09
CA VAL A 4 5.75 9.44 -15.37
C VAL A 4 6.10 8.71 -14.07
N GLU A 5 6.86 9.36 -13.19
CA GLU A 5 7.19 8.82 -11.87
C GLU A 5 5.94 8.65 -11.00
N LYS A 6 4.96 9.58 -11.06
CA LYS A 6 3.65 9.41 -10.38
C LYS A 6 2.90 8.17 -10.84
N VAL A 7 2.92 7.85 -12.13
CA VAL A 7 2.28 6.63 -12.64
C VAL A 7 2.98 5.39 -12.10
N LYS A 8 4.31 5.41 -11.97
CA LYS A 8 5.07 4.28 -11.40
C LYS A 8 4.72 4.03 -9.94
N VAL A 9 4.74 5.08 -9.11
CA VAL A 9 4.37 4.96 -7.69
C VAL A 9 2.92 4.53 -7.52
N PHE A 10 2.01 5.02 -8.38
CA PHE A 10 0.63 4.53 -8.38
C PHE A 10 0.54 3.04 -8.72
N SER A 11 1.32 2.56 -9.70
CA SER A 11 1.38 1.14 -10.05
C SER A 11 1.87 0.30 -8.87
N GLU A 12 2.91 0.74 -8.17
CA GLU A 12 3.43 0.08 -6.97
C GLU A 12 2.37 0.03 -5.85
N LEU A 13 1.68 1.15 -5.60
CA LEU A 13 0.58 1.20 -4.63
C LEU A 13 -0.56 0.25 -5.00
N PHE A 14 -0.89 0.13 -6.28
CA PHE A 14 -1.91 -0.80 -6.77
C PHE A 14 -1.49 -2.26 -6.61
N GLU A 15 -0.23 -2.59 -6.87
CA GLU A 15 0.33 -3.93 -6.64
C GLU A 15 0.28 -4.31 -5.15
N LEU A 16 0.58 -3.36 -4.25
CA LEU A 16 0.43 -3.57 -2.81
C LEU A 16 -1.03 -3.91 -2.45
N VAL A 17 -2.00 -3.16 -2.96
CA VAL A 17 -3.42 -3.46 -2.72
C VAL A 17 -3.76 -4.88 -3.18
N ASN A 18 -3.34 -5.27 -4.39
CA ASN A 18 -3.57 -6.63 -4.89
C ASN A 18 -2.91 -7.67 -4.00
N TYR A 19 -1.66 -7.46 -3.61
CA TYR A 19 -0.92 -8.35 -2.71
C TYR A 19 -1.67 -8.54 -1.38
N TYR A 20 -2.22 -7.46 -0.79
CA TYR A 20 -3.03 -7.56 0.43
C TYR A 20 -4.24 -8.46 0.22
N TYR A 21 -4.97 -8.31 -0.88
CA TYR A 21 -6.16 -9.12 -1.15
C TYR A 21 -5.85 -10.58 -1.49
N GLU A 22 -4.74 -10.85 -2.17
CA GLU A 22 -4.28 -12.22 -2.48
C GLU A 22 -3.81 -12.97 -1.24
N ASN A 23 -3.23 -12.25 -0.28
CA ASN A 23 -2.62 -12.83 0.92
C ASN A 23 -3.45 -12.57 2.19
N ARG A 24 -4.64 -11.98 2.07
CA ARG A 24 -5.46 -11.55 3.23
C ARG A 24 -5.79 -12.68 4.19
N ASP A 25 -5.97 -13.88 3.64
CA ASP A 25 -6.33 -15.09 4.38
C ASP A 25 -5.11 -15.94 4.75
N GLN A 26 -3.89 -15.50 4.41
CA GLN A 26 -2.64 -16.17 4.73
C GLN A 26 -1.98 -15.59 5.99
N PRO A 27 -1.24 -16.40 6.77
CA PRO A 27 -0.46 -15.89 7.88
C PRO A 27 0.56 -14.87 7.39
N VAL A 28 0.73 -13.78 8.14
CA VAL A 28 1.63 -12.67 7.80
C VAL A 28 3.03 -13.21 7.51
N HIS A 29 3.51 -13.05 6.29
CA HIS A 29 4.86 -13.42 5.91
C HIS A 29 5.85 -12.49 6.61
N ALA A 30 6.62 -13.04 7.56
CA ALA A 30 7.66 -12.31 8.26
C ALA A 30 8.72 -11.78 7.28
N GLY A 31 8.90 -10.45 7.23
CA GLY A 31 9.95 -9.79 6.46
C GLY A 31 9.46 -8.78 5.40
N PHE A 32 8.16 -8.70 5.13
CA PHE A 32 7.60 -7.69 4.24
C PHE A 32 6.84 -6.60 5.02
N ASN A 33 7.42 -5.41 5.13
CA ASN A 33 6.77 -4.26 5.75
C ASN A 33 5.75 -3.61 4.78
N PHE A 34 4.64 -4.30 4.55
CA PHE A 34 3.55 -3.85 3.69
C PHE A 34 3.07 -2.43 4.06
N SER A 35 2.86 -2.18 5.36
CA SER A 35 2.36 -0.89 5.86
C SER A 35 3.33 0.27 5.56
N GLU A 36 4.64 0.04 5.68
CA GLU A 36 5.68 1.04 5.39
C GLU A 36 5.67 1.40 3.90
N LYS A 37 5.56 0.40 3.02
CA LYS A 37 5.48 0.62 1.56
C LYS A 37 4.24 1.38 1.13
N VAL A 38 3.09 1.11 1.76
CA VAL A 38 1.86 1.86 1.52
C VAL A 38 2.02 3.31 1.99
N GLU A 39 2.59 3.54 3.18
CA GLU A 39 2.87 4.88 3.71
C GLU A 39 3.79 5.69 2.78
N GLU A 40 4.90 5.10 2.31
CA GLU A 40 5.82 5.72 1.34
C GLU A 40 5.11 6.13 0.03
N CYS A 41 4.31 5.22 -0.54
CA CYS A 41 3.60 5.49 -1.79
C CYS A 41 2.55 6.59 -1.62
N CYS A 42 1.79 6.57 -0.52
CA CYS A 42 0.82 7.61 -0.20
C CYS A 42 1.48 8.98 -0.04
N GLU A 43 2.63 9.06 0.64
CA GLU A 43 3.39 10.31 0.80
C GLU A 43 3.84 10.87 -0.55
N LEU A 44 4.43 10.03 -1.41
CA LEU A 44 4.91 10.42 -2.74
C LEU A 44 3.78 10.88 -3.67
N LEU A 45 2.57 10.32 -3.51
CA LEU A 45 1.39 10.70 -4.28
C LEU A 45 0.61 11.87 -3.66
N GLY A 46 0.89 12.23 -2.41
CA GLY A 46 0.15 13.26 -1.66
C GLY A 46 -1.24 12.79 -1.21
N LEU A 47 -1.37 11.51 -0.86
CA LEU A 47 -2.61 10.88 -0.38
C LEU A 47 -2.59 10.79 1.16
N ASP A 48 -3.76 10.95 1.77
CA ASP A 48 -3.93 10.64 3.19
C ASP A 48 -3.93 9.12 3.38
N VAL A 49 -2.90 8.60 4.07
CA VAL A 49 -2.75 7.16 4.26
C VAL A 49 -3.89 6.56 5.08
N LYS A 50 -4.47 7.30 6.03
CA LYS A 50 -5.55 6.77 6.87
C LYS A 50 -6.83 6.63 6.06
N GLU A 51 -7.15 7.62 5.24
CA GLU A 51 -8.31 7.54 4.35
C GLU A 51 -8.11 6.48 3.27
N PHE A 52 -6.89 6.33 2.75
CA PHE A 52 -6.55 5.23 1.84
C PHE A 52 -6.80 3.85 2.48
N LEU A 53 -6.21 3.58 3.65
CA LEU A 53 -6.39 2.30 4.33
C LEU A 53 -7.86 2.00 4.63
N LYS A 54 -8.62 3.02 5.02
CA LYS A 54 -10.07 2.92 5.27
C LYS A 54 -10.87 2.60 4.01
N GLU A 55 -10.64 3.32 2.91
CA GLU A 55 -11.35 3.12 1.63
C GLU A 55 -11.09 1.71 1.08
N PHE A 56 -9.85 1.24 1.17
CA PHE A 56 -9.46 -0.08 0.70
C PHE A 56 -9.66 -1.20 1.75
N LYS A 57 -10.22 -0.90 2.92
CA LYS A 57 -10.48 -1.87 4.01
C LYS A 57 -9.23 -2.69 4.40
N ILE A 58 -8.09 -2.02 4.42
CA ILE A 58 -6.79 -2.58 4.76
C ILE A 58 -6.59 -2.42 6.27
N ASN A 59 -6.50 -3.52 6.99
CA ASN A 59 -6.25 -3.50 8.43
C ASN A 59 -4.76 -3.29 8.68
N LYS A 60 -4.43 -2.27 9.50
CA LYS A 60 -3.04 -1.93 9.88
C LYS A 60 -2.36 -3.03 10.71
N GLU A 61 -3.10 -4.03 11.18
CA GLU A 61 -2.65 -5.11 12.08
C GLU A 61 -1.79 -6.21 11.40
N LEU A 62 -1.39 -6.05 10.13
CA LEU A 62 -0.44 -6.95 9.46
C LEU A 62 1.03 -6.68 9.81
N SER A 63 1.30 -5.91 10.88
CA SER A 63 2.64 -5.58 11.38
C SER A 63 3.00 -6.39 12.62
#